data_AF-A0A7V6CCT9-F1
#
_entry.id   AF-A0A7V6CCT9-F1
#
_cell.length_a   1.000
_cell.length_b   1.000
_cell.length_c   1.000
_cell.angle_alpha   90.00
_cell.angle_beta   90.00
_cell.angle_gamma   90.00
#
_symmetry.space_group_name_H-M   'P 1'
#
loop_
_entity.id
_entity.type
_entity.pdbx_description
1 polymer ?
#
loop_
_entity_poly.entity_id
_entity_poly.type
_entity_poly.pdbx_seq_one_letter_code
_entity_poly.pdbx_strand_id
1 'polypeptide(L)' 'MRAKYYTRFLLRSEEQGFADEYSGVVEVNAAAEQVLDTVEIEALLAKNFEMEAENVELLNWSRLH' A
#
# COMPACT_ATOMS: atom_id res chain seq x y z
N MET A 1 -2.00 -8.17 -17.82
CA MET A 1 -3.30 -8.11 -17.10
C MET A 1 -3.08 -7.30 -15.83
N ARG A 2 -4.02 -6.42 -15.47
CA ARG A 2 -3.96 -5.69 -14.18
C ARG A 2 -4.59 -6.54 -13.10
N ALA A 3 -3.91 -6.67 -11.96
CA ALA A 3 -4.47 -7.32 -10.79
C ALA A 3 -5.05 -6.24 -9.86
N LYS A 4 -6.26 -6.49 -9.34
CA LYS A 4 -6.91 -5.64 -8.36
C LYS A 4 -6.67 -6.18 -6.97
N TYR A 5 -6.37 -5.29 -6.03
CA TYR A 5 -6.17 -5.64 -4.63
C TYR A 5 -7.01 -4.72 -3.76
N TYR A 6 -7.70 -5.29 -2.79
CA TYR A 6 -8.14 -4.52 -1.64
C TYR A 6 -6.92 -4.26 -0.74
N THR A 7 -6.76 -3.01 -0.33
CA THR A 7 -5.69 -2.57 0.55
C THR A 7 -6.24 -1.76 1.72
N ARG A 8 -5.61 -1.88 2.88
CA ARG A 8 -5.81 -1.02 4.05
C ARG A 8 -4.44 -0.72 4.65
N PHE A 9 -4.15 0.54 4.92
CA PHE A 9 -2.85 0.98 5.41
C PHE A 9 -2.96 2.27 6.23
N LEU A 10 -1.94 2.55 7.03
CA LEU A 10 -1.78 3.81 7.75
C LEU A 10 -0.72 4.67 7.05
N LEU A 11 -0.96 5.98 6.99
CA LEU A 11 0.06 6.98 6.71
C LEU A 11 0.39 7.69 8.02
N ARG A 12 1.64 7.56 8.46
CA ARG A 12 2.16 8.20 9.67
C ARG A 12 2.70 9.58 9.29
N SER A 13 2.20 10.62 9.95
CA SER A 13 2.74 11.97 9.80
C SER A 13 3.98 12.14 10.68
N GLU A 14 4.86 13.08 10.31
CA GLU A 14 6.03 13.46 11.14
C GLU A 14 5.59 14.07 12.49
N GLU A 15 4.37 14.61 12.56
CA GLU A 15 3.77 15.05 13.82
C GLU A 15 3.36 13.85 14.67
N GLN A 16 4.11 13.63 15.75
CA GLN A 16 3.91 12.50 16.67
C GLN A 16 2.45 12.40 17.15
N GLY A 17 1.82 11.27 16.84
CA GLY A 17 0.52 10.87 17.39
C GLY A 17 -0.65 10.86 16.41
N PHE A 18 -0.45 11.33 15.17
CA PHE A 18 -1.49 11.27 14.13
C PHE A 18 -1.08 10.31 13.00
N ALA A 19 -1.99 9.40 12.68
CA ALA A 19 -1.89 8.53 11.52
C ALA A 19 -3.25 8.49 10.84
N ASP A 20 -3.25 8.74 9.53
CA ASP A 20 -4.45 8.64 8.71
C ASP A 20 -4.59 7.21 8.21
N GLU A 21 -5.78 6.64 8.40
CA GLU A 21 -6.10 5.30 7.91
C GLU A 21 -6.80 5.36 6.55
N TYR A 22 -6.26 4.62 5.58
CA TYR A 22 -6.83 4.51 4.25
C TYR A 22 -7.24 3.07 3.96
N SER A 23 -8.34 2.92 3.22
CA SER A 23 -8.77 1.64 2.67
C SER A 23 -9.34 1.84 1.27
N GLY A 24 -9.15 0.86 0.40
CA GLY A 24 -9.64 0.96 -0.97
C GLY A 24 -9.17 -0.16 -1.88
N VAL A 25 -9.39 0.02 -3.18
CA VAL A 25 -8.95 -0.91 -4.21
C VAL A 25 -7.86 -0.26 -5.05
N VAL A 26 -6.73 -0.95 -5.20
CA VAL A 26 -5.62 -0.52 -6.06
C VAL A 26 -5.47 -1.46 -7.25
N GLU A 27 -5.09 -0.89 -8.40
CA GLU A 27 -4.73 -1.64 -9.59
C GLU A 27 -3.21 -1.69 -9.72
N VAL A 28 -2.63 -2.89 -9.68
CA VAL A 28 -1.18 -3.07 -9.82
C VAL A 28 -0.87 -3.53 -11.24
N ASN A 29 0.01 -2.78 -11.91
CA ASN A 29 0.57 -3.11 -13.22
C ASN A 29 1.78 -4.07 -13.11
N ALA A 30 1.76 -5.00 -12.17
CA ALA A 30 2.78 -6.05 -12.07
C ALA A 30 2.42 -7.20 -13.02
N ALA A 31 3.42 -7.99 -13.43
CA ALA A 31 3.13 -9.28 -14.05
C ALA A 31 2.18 -10.04 -13.10
N ALA A 32 1.09 -10.59 -13.62
CA ALA A 32 -0.07 -11.06 -12.84
C ALA A 32 0.22 -12.19 -11.81
N GLU A 33 1.46 -12.66 -11.77
CA GLU A 33 1.99 -13.74 -10.94
C GLU A 33 3.02 -13.27 -9.90
N GLN A 34 3.43 -11.99 -9.91
CA GLN A 34 4.37 -11.49 -8.93
C GLN A 34 3.64 -11.30 -7.59
N VAL A 35 4.00 -12.16 -6.63
CA VAL A 35 3.62 -11.99 -5.23
C VAL A 35 4.51 -10.88 -4.68
N LEU A 36 3.93 -9.71 -4.41
CA LEU A 36 4.64 -8.63 -3.74
C LEU A 36 4.73 -8.95 -2.25
N ASP A 37 5.91 -8.73 -1.66
CA ASP A 37 6.04 -8.74 -0.22
C ASP A 37 5.53 -7.43 0.40
N THR A 38 5.40 -7.40 1.73
CA THR A 38 4.90 -6.23 2.47
C THR A 38 5.73 -4.98 2.19
N VAL A 39 7.07 -5.10 2.11
CA VAL A 39 7.98 -3.96 1.94
C VAL A 39 7.83 -3.36 0.54
N GLU A 40 7.69 -4.22 -0.47
CA GLU A 40 7.41 -3.80 -1.84
C GLU A 40 6.07 -3.08 -1.96
N ILE A 41 5.03 -3.55 -1.25
CA ILE A 41 3.71 -2.92 -1.22
C ILE A 41 3.78 -1.56 -0.54
N GLU A 42 4.42 -1.47 0.62
CA GLU A 42 4.61 -0.22 1.37
C GLU A 42 5.38 0.81 0.53
N ALA A 43 6.47 0.41 -0.13
CA ALA A 43 7.22 1.28 -1.04
C ALA A 43 6.38 1.75 -2.24
N LEU A 44 5.52 0.90 -2.78
CA LEU A 44 4.61 1.26 -3.89
C LEU A 44 3.55 2.26 -3.44
N LEU A 45 2.96 2.05 -2.26
CA LEU A 45 2.03 2.99 -1.66
C LEU A 45 2.71 4.32 -1.37
N ALA A 46 3.85 4.31 -0.69
CA ALA A 46 4.62 5.51 -0.32
C ALA A 46 4.95 6.38 -1.55
N LYS A 47 5.36 5.74 -2.66
CA LYS A 47 5.59 6.44 -3.93
C LYS A 47 4.34 7.14 -4.49
N ASN A 48 3.16 6.54 -4.35
CA ASN A 48 1.90 7.17 -4.79
C ASN A 48 1.49 8.38 -3.93
N PHE A 49 1.93 8.41 -2.67
CA PHE A 49 1.67 9.51 -1.73
C PHE A 49 2.85 10.48 -1.60
N GLU A 50 3.89 10.33 -2.43
CA GLU A 50 5.10 11.17 -2.42
C GLU A 50 5.79 11.25 -1.04
N MET A 51 5.89 10.11 -0.35
CA MET A 51 6.49 10.00 0.98
C MET A 51 7.44 8.80 1.10
N GLU A 52 8.15 8.73 2.23
CA GLU A 52 9.04 7.62 2.56
C GLU A 52 8.26 6.37 2.99
N ALA A 53 8.79 5.19 2.63
CA ALA A 53 8.15 3.90 2.93
C ALA A 53 8.01 3.63 4.43
N GLU A 54 8.91 4.16 5.27
CA GLU A 54 8.84 4.05 6.73
C GLU A 54 7.61 4.74 7.34
N ASN A 55 7.00 5.66 6.59
CA ASN A 55 5.78 6.36 7.00
C ASN A 55 4.50 5.62 6.55
N VAL A 56 4.63 4.48 5.88
CA VAL A 56 3.50 3.64 5.46
C VAL A 56 3.52 2.35 6.25
N GLU A 57 2.37 1.97 6.80
CA GLU A 57 2.19 0.67 7.45
C GLU A 57 1.04 -0.08 6.80
N LEU A 58 1.35 -1.23 6.19
CA LEU A 58 0.34 -2.06 5.55
C LEU A 58 -0.43 -2.88 6.60
N LEU A 59 -1.75 -2.69 6.65
CA LEU A 59 -2.64 -3.45 7.54
C LEU A 59 -3.30 -4.63 6.84
N ASN A 60 -3.64 -4.49 5.56
CA ASN A 60 -4.26 -5.55 4.78
C ASN A 60 -3.89 -5.45 3.30
N TRP A 61 -3.64 -6.59 2.68
CA TRP A 61 -3.47 -6.74 1.24
C TRP A 61 -4.12 -8.04 0.78
N SER A 62 -5.16 -7.92 -0.05
CA SER A 62 -5.94 -9.07 -0.51
C SER A 62 -6.26 -8.95 -1.99
N ARG A 63 -5.92 -9.98 -2.78
CA ARG A 63 -6.25 -10.02 -4.21
C ARG A 63 -7.76 -10.12 -4.41
N LEU A 64 -8.30 -9.32 -5.33
CA LEU A 64 -9.69 -9.40 -5.78
C LEU A 64 -9.76 -10.26 -7.05
N HIS A 65 -10.76 -11.14 -7.10
CA HIS A 65 -11.00 -12.10 -8.19
C HIS A 65 -11.86 -11.51 -9.31
#